data_AF-A0A544ZP67-F1
#
_entry.id   AF-A0A544ZP67-F1
#
_cell.length_a   1.000
_cell.length_b   1.000
_cell.length_c   1.000
_cell.angle_alpha   90.00
_cell.angle_beta   90.00
_cell.angle_gamma   90.00
#
_symmetry.space_group_name_H-M   'P 1'
#
loop_
_entity.id
_entity.type
_entity.pdbx_description
1 polymer ?
#
loop_
_entity_poly.entity_id
_entity_poly.type
_entity_poly.pdbx_seq_one_letter_code
_entity_poly.pdbx_strand_id
1 'polypeptide(L)'
;MRRLIASRPVRLALAVALVAGVAAGLVVVARRRRAAVPAAPAPQAPRPAPPQDAGYPARRGPEPVLGWPTSEDLERYDRPEAGAPIARLLDGLPRIERPRGRKARRWTAALVALGLLVLTSQLLETAVFRPAAGTPSGRAAYAGGYAEPVPAVPSPDPVADVPVAQPPPPSPDPACALRRTGSTTPAVRPISRPVTAAVNRQWRRIERWLKAHAPKTYASLNKPAGARLVAKAEARIGRPVPDSLRASLLRHNGARGTAAFQLPRKHAIMGARGLVSSWPEVCQMGGGIPFAYSSDYDDYLVTNSATGGVGSADGDLPYFEDEWSSYYALLKATADALAEGGPVGGSVPVVGEGVLEWK
;
A
#
# COMPACT_ATOMS: atom_id res chain seq x y z
N MET A 1 -21.54 22.45 -28.66
CA MET A 1 -22.39 22.77 -27.49
C MET A 1 -21.59 22.76 -26.19
N ARG A 2 -20.82 23.80 -25.88
CA ARG A 2 -20.22 24.00 -24.55
C ARG A 2 -20.06 25.48 -24.24
N ARG A 3 -21.12 26.10 -23.72
CA ARG A 3 -21.04 27.29 -22.87
C ARG A 3 -22.16 27.19 -21.85
N LEU A 4 -21.84 26.70 -20.65
CA LEU A 4 -22.63 26.99 -19.45
C LEU A 4 -21.76 27.81 -18.50
N ILE A 5 -21.90 29.11 -18.73
CA ILE A 5 -21.86 30.23 -17.80
C ILE A 5 -21.80 29.80 -16.32
N ALA A 6 -20.63 29.96 -15.69
CA ALA A 6 -20.49 30.00 -14.24
C ALA A 6 -20.93 31.40 -13.75
N SER A 7 -22.24 31.62 -13.62
CA SER A 7 -22.79 32.91 -13.23
C SER A 7 -22.49 33.21 -11.75
N ARG A 8 -22.13 34.47 -11.48
CA ARG A 8 -21.90 35.01 -10.12
C ARG A 8 -23.00 34.68 -9.09
N PRO A 9 -24.31 34.63 -9.41
CA PRO A 9 -25.33 34.25 -8.42
C PRO A 9 -25.19 32.82 -7.91
N VAL A 10 -24.69 31.87 -8.72
CA VAL A 10 -24.49 30.48 -8.29
C VAL A 10 -23.38 30.37 -7.24
N ARG A 11 -22.34 31.21 -7.35
CA ARG A 11 -21.24 31.26 -6.36
C ARG A 11 -21.70 31.86 -5.03
N LEU A 12 -22.58 32.86 -5.06
CA LEU A 12 -23.18 33.44 -3.87
C LEU A 12 -24.12 32.46 -3.16
N ALA A 13 -24.94 31.71 -3.91
CA ALA A 13 -25.82 30.70 -3.34
C ALA A 13 -25.03 29.57 -2.63
N LEU A 14 -23.92 29.12 -3.23
CA LEU A 14 -23.03 28.12 -2.61
C LEU A 14 -22.35 28.64 -1.34
N ALA A 15 -21.95 29.91 -1.30
CA ALA A 15 -21.35 30.52 -0.11
C ALA A 15 -22.35 30.62 1.06
N VAL A 16 -23.60 31.00 0.78
CA VAL A 16 -24.66 31.09 1.81
C VAL A 16 -25.01 29.70 2.38
N ALA A 17 -25.07 28.68 1.52
CA ALA A 17 -25.32 27.30 1.96
C ALA A 17 -24.22 26.76 2.88
N LEU A 18 -22.96 27.11 2.61
CA LEU A 18 -21.81 26.73 3.43
C LEU A 18 -21.86 27.36 4.83
N VAL A 19 -22.22 28.64 4.94
CA VAL A 19 -22.33 29.35 6.22
C VAL A 19 -23.48 28.78 7.06
N ALA A 20 -24.63 28.46 6.43
CA ALA A 20 -25.77 27.85 7.13
C ALA A 20 -25.44 26.45 7.69
N GLY A 21 -24.68 25.63 6.94
CA GLY A 21 -24.25 24.30 7.38
C GLY A 21 -23.33 24.33 8.62
N VAL A 22 -22.42 25.31 8.69
CA VAL A 22 -21.51 25.48 9.85
C VAL A 22 -22.27 25.89 11.10
N ALA A 23 -23.26 26.78 10.98
CA ALA A 23 -24.10 27.20 12.11
C ALA A 23 -24.92 26.03 12.69
N ALA A 24 -25.51 25.18 11.83
CA ALA A 24 -26.27 24.01 12.27
C ALA A 24 -25.39 22.97 12.97
N GLY A 25 -24.17 22.75 12.48
CA GLY A 25 -23.20 21.84 13.10
C GLY A 25 -22.80 22.26 14.53
N LEU A 26 -22.61 23.57 14.76
CA LEU A 26 -22.26 24.09 16.08
C LEU A 26 -23.37 23.92 17.12
N VAL A 27 -24.64 24.04 16.71
CA VAL A 27 -25.79 23.83 17.60
C VAL A 27 -25.91 22.36 18.03
N VAL A 28 -25.65 21.41 17.13
CA VAL A 28 -25.71 19.97 17.44
C VAL A 28 -24.59 19.54 18.40
N VAL A 29 -23.38 20.09 18.23
CA VAL A 29 -22.25 19.82 19.13
C VAL A 29 -22.49 20.41 20.53
N ALA A 30 -23.10 21.59 20.62
CA ALA A 30 -23.47 22.20 21.90
C ALA A 30 -24.53 21.37 22.65
N ARG A 31 -25.49 20.76 21.93
CA ARG A 31 -26.53 19.92 22.53
C ARG A 31 -25.97 18.59 23.07
N ARG A 32 -25.01 17.96 22.38
CA ARG A 32 -24.40 16.70 22.84
C ARG A 32 -23.56 16.86 24.11
N ARG A 33 -22.96 18.03 24.34
CA ARG A 33 -22.18 18.28 25.57
C ARG A 33 -23.02 18.40 26.84
N ARG A 34 -24.33 18.65 26.73
CA ARG A 34 -25.24 18.73 27.88
C ARG A 34 -25.82 17.38 28.34
N ALA A 35 -25.62 16.30 27.59
CA ALA A 35 -26.26 15.00 27.85
C ALA A 35 -25.35 13.94 28.51
N ALA A 36 -24.10 14.27 28.83
CA ALA A 36 -23.17 13.31 29.45
C ALA A 36 -23.17 13.45 30.97
N VAL A 37 -24.14 12.80 31.63
CA VAL A 37 -24.07 12.44 33.06
C VAL A 37 -23.44 11.05 33.14
N PRO A 38 -22.40 10.82 33.96
CA PRO A 38 -21.75 9.52 34.04
C PRO A 38 -22.62 8.52 34.84
N ALA A 39 -22.96 7.41 34.20
CA ALA A 39 -23.63 6.27 34.85
C ALA A 39 -22.62 5.46 35.69
N ALA A 40 -23.05 5.04 36.87
CA ALA A 40 -22.29 4.25 37.83
C ALA A 40 -21.92 2.84 37.29
N PRO A 41 -20.83 2.22 37.79
CA PRO A 41 -20.33 0.95 37.27
C PRO A 41 -21.16 -0.25 37.77
N ALA A 42 -21.49 -1.16 36.85
CA ALA A 42 -22.18 -2.41 37.14
C ALA A 42 -21.22 -3.49 37.70
N PRO A 43 -21.71 -4.44 38.52
CA PRO A 43 -20.88 -5.47 39.15
C PRO A 43 -20.46 -6.58 38.16
N GLN A 44 -19.24 -7.10 38.36
CA GLN A 44 -18.62 -8.14 37.54
C GLN A 44 -19.22 -9.53 37.83
N ALA A 45 -19.54 -10.29 36.77
CA ALA A 45 -19.96 -11.68 36.87
C ALA A 45 -18.76 -12.63 37.09
N PRO A 46 -18.94 -13.81 37.73
CA PRO A 46 -17.85 -14.72 38.05
C PRO A 46 -17.32 -15.47 36.82
N ARG A 47 -16.00 -15.73 36.81
CA ARG A 47 -15.29 -16.50 35.78
C ARG A 47 -15.66 -17.99 35.83
N PRO A 48 -15.87 -18.67 34.68
CA PRO A 48 -15.98 -20.13 34.64
C PRO A 48 -14.60 -20.79 34.84
N ALA A 49 -14.62 -21.93 35.54
CA ALA A 49 -13.47 -22.80 35.77
C ALA A 49 -12.94 -23.44 34.47
N PRO A 50 -11.64 -23.78 34.41
CA PRO A 50 -11.04 -24.42 33.24
C PRO A 50 -11.53 -25.87 33.06
N PRO A 51 -11.68 -26.37 31.81
CA PRO A 51 -12.04 -27.76 31.57
C PRO A 51 -10.88 -28.69 31.92
N GLN A 52 -11.23 -29.82 32.56
CA GLN A 52 -10.32 -30.91 32.90
C GLN A 52 -9.91 -31.70 31.65
N ASP A 53 -8.61 -32.04 31.59
CA ASP A 53 -7.99 -32.88 30.57
C ASP A 53 -8.55 -34.31 30.59
N ALA A 54 -9.25 -34.68 29.52
CA ALA A 54 -9.54 -36.07 29.19
C ALA A 54 -8.56 -36.51 28.09
N GLY A 55 -7.58 -37.33 28.48
CA GLY A 55 -6.56 -37.86 27.60
C GLY A 55 -7.10 -38.88 26.61
N TYR A 56 -6.79 -38.67 25.32
CA TYR A 56 -6.57 -39.73 24.34
C TYR A 56 -5.63 -39.18 23.23
N PRO A 57 -4.47 -39.80 22.96
CA PRO A 57 -3.55 -39.32 21.95
C PRO A 57 -4.07 -39.70 20.55
N ALA A 58 -4.60 -38.73 19.82
CA ALA A 58 -4.80 -38.88 18.38
C ALA A 58 -3.42 -39.01 17.69
N ARG A 59 -3.23 -40.10 16.95
CA ARG A 59 -2.04 -40.38 16.12
C ARG A 59 -1.69 -39.16 15.27
N ARG A 60 -0.56 -38.54 15.63
CA ARG A 60 0.04 -37.39 14.94
C ARG A 60 0.79 -37.93 13.71
N GLY A 61 0.60 -37.30 12.55
CA GLY A 61 1.32 -37.63 11.32
C GLY A 61 2.85 -37.45 11.47
N PRO A 62 3.65 -37.87 10.48
CA PRO A 62 5.11 -37.80 10.56
C PRO A 62 5.57 -36.38 10.88
N GLU A 63 6.44 -36.25 11.87
CA GLU A 63 6.98 -34.96 12.29
C GLU A 63 7.75 -34.31 11.13
N PRO A 64 7.57 -33.00 10.89
CA PRO A 64 8.42 -32.27 9.98
C PRO A 64 9.87 -32.32 10.45
N VAL A 65 10.81 -32.50 9.52
CA VAL A 65 12.26 -32.66 9.77
C VAL A 65 12.89 -31.51 10.58
N LEU A 66 12.23 -30.35 10.63
CA LEU A 66 12.67 -29.18 11.38
C LEU A 66 11.93 -28.96 12.71
N GLY A 67 11.10 -29.92 13.15
CA GLY A 67 10.25 -29.76 14.32
C GLY A 67 9.13 -28.74 14.10
N TRP A 68 8.15 -28.72 15.00
CA TRP A 68 7.18 -27.62 15.05
C TRP A 68 7.83 -26.43 15.75
N PRO A 69 7.65 -25.19 15.26
CA PRO A 69 8.07 -23.99 15.97
C PRO A 69 7.49 -24.02 17.38
N THR A 70 8.37 -23.96 18.37
CA THR A 70 7.98 -23.96 19.78
C THR A 70 7.33 -22.62 20.14
N SER A 71 6.64 -22.55 21.28
CA SER A 71 6.15 -21.28 21.82
C SER A 71 7.28 -20.26 22.01
N GLU A 72 8.49 -20.74 22.30
CA GLU A 72 9.69 -19.91 22.48
C GLU A 72 10.21 -19.35 21.15
N ASP A 73 10.08 -20.10 20.04
CA ASP A 73 10.36 -19.60 18.69
C ASP A 73 9.35 -18.50 18.29
N LEU A 74 8.08 -18.66 18.69
CA LEU A 74 7.06 -17.63 18.46
C LEU A 74 7.28 -16.38 19.32
N GLU A 75 7.73 -16.53 20.56
CA GLU A 75 8.13 -15.40 21.41
C GLU A 75 9.39 -14.69 20.88
N ARG A 76 10.28 -15.41 20.20
CA ARG A 76 11.43 -14.81 19.51
C ARG A 76 11.00 -13.88 18.37
N TYR A 77 9.87 -14.15 17.71
CA TYR A 77 9.29 -13.25 16.70
C TYR A 77 8.60 -12.01 17.30
N ASP A 78 8.19 -12.05 18.57
CA ASP A 78 7.61 -10.91 19.29
C ASP A 78 8.68 -10.03 19.97
N ARG A 79 9.95 -10.44 20.01
CA ARG A 79 11.05 -9.61 20.55
C ARG A 79 11.46 -8.53 19.54
N PRO A 80 11.52 -7.25 19.95
CA PRO A 80 11.92 -6.13 19.08
C PRO A 80 13.41 -6.12 18.71
N GLU A 81 14.22 -7.08 19.15
CA GLU A 81 15.68 -6.99 19.05
C GLU A 81 16.29 -7.41 17.71
N ALA A 82 15.47 -7.80 16.72
CA ALA A 82 15.92 -8.08 15.35
C ALA A 82 15.37 -7.07 14.31
N GLY A 83 14.83 -5.93 14.74
CA GLY A 83 14.31 -4.89 13.85
C GLY A 83 15.14 -3.61 13.90
N ALA A 84 15.86 -3.34 12.81
CA ALA A 84 16.41 -2.05 12.35
C ALA A 84 17.09 -1.11 13.39
N PRO A 85 18.38 -0.76 13.22
CA PRO A 85 19.13 0.15 14.12
C PRO A 85 18.62 1.61 14.19
N ILE A 86 17.52 1.96 13.51
CA ILE A 86 17.00 3.33 13.44
C ILE A 86 16.12 3.71 14.65
N ALA A 87 15.50 2.74 15.33
CA ALA A 87 14.65 3.03 16.50
C ALA A 87 15.43 3.64 17.68
N ARG A 88 16.71 3.28 17.85
CA ARG A 88 17.58 3.88 18.89
C ARG A 88 17.97 5.34 18.60
N LEU A 89 17.82 5.82 17.36
CA LEU A 89 18.12 7.21 17.03
C LEU A 89 17.00 8.18 17.44
N LEU A 90 15.78 7.69 17.66
CA LEU A 90 14.61 8.52 17.95
C LEU A 90 14.31 8.68 19.45
N ASP A 91 14.96 7.89 20.32
CA ASP A 91 14.85 8.03 21.78
C ASP A 91 15.53 9.32 22.32
N GLY A 92 16.25 10.07 21.47
CA GLY A 92 16.88 11.34 21.81
C GLY A 92 16.10 12.61 21.43
N LEU A 93 14.96 12.51 20.74
CA LEU A 93 14.23 13.70 20.31
C LEU A 93 13.34 14.24 21.44
N PRO A 94 13.38 15.57 21.71
CA PRO A 94 12.55 16.17 22.75
C PRO A 94 11.07 15.97 22.43
N ARG A 95 10.38 15.29 23.34
CA ARG A 95 8.93 15.04 23.27
C ARG A 95 8.20 16.37 23.16
N ILE A 96 7.61 16.65 21.99
CA ILE A 96 6.88 17.90 21.75
C ILE A 96 5.61 17.89 22.61
N GLU A 97 5.67 18.57 23.76
CA GLU A 97 4.51 18.78 24.62
C GLU A 97 3.48 19.65 23.90
N ARG A 98 2.25 19.15 23.79
CA ARG A 98 1.12 19.93 23.27
C ARG A 98 0.88 21.14 24.19
N PRO A 99 1.01 22.39 23.72
CA PRO A 99 0.85 23.55 24.57
C PRO A 99 -0.63 23.72 24.95
N ARG A 100 -0.94 23.62 26.25
CA ARG A 100 -2.25 23.98 26.80
C ARG A 100 -2.26 25.45 27.24
N GLY A 101 -3.39 26.14 27.03
CA GLY A 101 -3.62 27.52 27.51
C GLY A 101 -3.27 28.63 26.50
N ARG A 102 -2.98 29.85 26.98
CA ARG A 102 -2.77 31.07 26.15
C ARG A 102 -1.72 30.91 25.04
N LYS A 103 -0.78 29.96 25.19
CA LYS A 103 0.20 29.60 24.16
C LYS A 103 -0.43 28.94 22.92
N ALA A 104 -1.54 28.20 23.06
CA ALA A 104 -2.26 27.60 21.93
C ALA A 104 -2.81 28.65 20.95
N ARG A 105 -3.24 29.83 21.45
CA ARG A 105 -3.72 30.93 20.61
C ARG A 105 -2.63 31.55 19.74
N ARG A 106 -1.39 31.58 20.23
CA ARG A 106 -0.23 32.06 19.46
C ARG A 106 0.15 31.06 18.36
N TRP A 107 0.07 29.77 18.64
CA TRP A 107 0.29 28.73 17.63
C TRP A 107 -0.79 28.70 16.55
N THR A 108 -2.07 28.88 16.91
CA THR A 108 -3.13 29.02 15.89
C THR A 108 -2.93 30.26 15.03
N ALA A 109 -2.49 31.38 15.60
CA ALA A 109 -2.19 32.59 14.82
C ALA A 109 -1.00 32.37 13.87
N ALA A 110 0.06 31.69 14.33
CA ALA A 110 1.20 31.34 13.49
C ALA A 110 0.81 30.41 12.32
N LEU A 111 -0.03 29.40 12.57
CA LEU A 111 -0.51 28.48 11.54
C LEU A 111 -1.44 29.19 10.53
N VAL A 112 -2.28 30.11 10.98
CA VAL A 112 -3.13 30.94 10.10
C VAL A 112 -2.28 31.88 9.25
N ALA A 113 -1.26 32.52 9.83
CA ALA A 113 -0.34 33.37 9.10
C ALA A 113 0.43 32.57 8.02
N LEU A 114 0.91 31.37 8.35
CA LEU A 114 1.58 30.48 7.40
C LEU A 114 0.63 30.05 6.27
N GLY A 115 -0.62 29.70 6.60
CA GLY A 115 -1.65 29.37 5.62
C GLY A 115 -1.98 30.52 4.68
N LEU A 116 -2.07 31.75 5.19
CA LEU A 116 -2.27 32.95 4.39
C LEU A 116 -1.08 33.20 3.45
N LEU A 117 0.16 32.99 3.93
CA LEU A 117 1.37 33.19 3.16
C LEU A 117 1.45 32.22 1.97
N VAL A 118 1.12 30.93 2.20
CA VAL A 118 1.02 29.92 1.13
C VAL A 118 -0.08 30.28 0.13
N LEU A 119 -1.26 30.72 0.62
CA LEU A 119 -2.36 31.12 -0.26
C LEU A 119 -2.00 32.33 -1.14
N THR A 120 -1.31 33.32 -0.57
CA THR A 120 -0.83 34.49 -1.33
C THR A 120 0.23 34.11 -2.37
N SER A 121 1.12 33.15 -2.07
CA SER A 121 2.10 32.63 -3.04
C SER A 121 1.41 31.97 -4.24
N GLN A 122 0.39 31.15 -3.98
CA GLN A 122 -0.39 30.48 -5.03
C GLN A 122 -1.18 31.48 -5.91
N LEU A 123 -1.73 32.54 -5.30
CA LEU A 123 -2.38 33.61 -6.05
C LEU A 123 -1.38 34.42 -6.90
N LEU A 124 -0.14 34.60 -6.43
CA LEU A 124 0.91 35.26 -7.17
C LEU A 124 1.34 34.43 -8.39
N GLU A 125 1.57 33.13 -8.20
CA GLU A 125 1.94 32.20 -9.29
C GLU A 125 0.87 32.16 -10.38
N THR A 126 -0.41 32.10 -10.00
CA THR A 126 -1.52 32.11 -10.97
C THR A 126 -1.75 33.46 -11.65
N ALA A 127 -1.21 34.56 -11.11
CA ALA A 127 -1.26 35.88 -11.73
C ALA A 127 -0.10 36.10 -12.71
N VAL A 128 1.10 35.62 -12.38
CA VAL A 128 2.32 35.81 -13.19
C VAL A 128 2.39 34.82 -14.34
N PHE A 129 1.94 33.58 -14.15
CA PHE A 129 2.06 32.50 -15.14
C PHE A 129 0.73 32.15 -15.81
N ARG A 130 -0.07 33.15 -16.19
CA ARG A 130 -1.16 32.89 -17.15
C ARG A 130 -0.57 32.72 -18.54
N PRO A 131 -0.76 31.56 -19.20
CA PRO A 131 -0.43 31.45 -20.61
C PRO A 131 -1.35 32.41 -21.38
N ALA A 132 -0.77 33.26 -22.22
CA ALA A 132 -1.55 34.06 -23.15
C ALA A 132 -2.37 33.12 -24.04
N ALA A 133 -3.69 33.17 -23.91
CA ALA A 133 -4.60 32.41 -24.76
C ALA A 133 -4.57 33.03 -26.16
N GLY A 134 -3.76 32.47 -27.05
CA GLY A 134 -3.73 32.92 -28.44
C GLY A 134 -2.47 32.56 -29.23
N THR A 135 -2.11 31.28 -29.30
CA THR A 135 -1.19 30.81 -30.36
C THR A 135 -1.80 29.59 -31.03
N PRO A 136 -2.36 29.71 -32.24
CA PRO A 136 -2.77 28.56 -33.01
C PRO A 136 -1.51 27.83 -33.51
N SER A 137 -1.46 26.51 -33.30
CA SER A 137 -0.41 25.65 -33.85
C SER A 137 -0.58 25.55 -35.37
N GLY A 138 0.06 26.49 -36.09
CA GLY A 138 0.18 26.47 -37.54
C GLY A 138 1.18 25.41 -37.97
N ARG A 139 0.66 24.26 -38.40
CA ARG A 139 1.37 23.27 -39.21
C ARG A 139 1.49 23.84 -40.62
N ALA A 140 2.56 24.60 -40.88
CA ALA A 140 2.87 25.12 -42.21
C ALA A 140 3.86 24.18 -42.91
N ALA A 141 3.44 23.75 -44.10
CA ALA A 141 4.23 22.98 -45.05
C ALA A 141 5.44 23.82 -45.52
N TYR A 142 6.64 23.26 -45.43
CA TYR A 142 7.80 23.77 -46.15
C TYR A 142 7.73 23.24 -47.58
N ALA A 143 7.27 24.08 -48.48
CA ALA A 143 7.40 23.91 -49.92
C ALA A 143 8.54 24.81 -50.42
N GLY A 144 9.54 24.18 -51.02
CA GLY A 144 10.20 24.61 -52.25
C GLY A 144 10.98 25.93 -52.29
N GLY A 145 12.29 25.78 -52.50
CA GLY A 145 12.97 26.55 -53.54
C GLY A 145 14.16 27.36 -53.07
N TYR A 146 15.35 26.75 -53.13
CA TYR A 146 16.53 27.35 -53.77
C TYR A 146 17.36 26.21 -54.37
N ALA A 147 17.40 26.17 -55.69
CA ALA A 147 18.31 25.35 -56.47
C ALA A 147 19.60 26.16 -56.68
N GLU A 148 20.73 25.58 -56.30
CA GLU A 148 22.04 25.91 -56.87
C GLU A 148 22.71 24.57 -57.24
N PRO A 149 23.26 24.42 -58.47
CA PRO A 149 23.72 23.14 -58.95
C PRO A 149 25.16 22.88 -58.49
N VAL A 150 25.34 21.92 -57.59
CA VAL A 150 26.66 21.34 -57.29
C VAL A 150 26.84 20.08 -58.16
N PRO A 151 27.97 19.92 -58.87
CA PRO A 151 28.20 18.75 -59.71
C PRO A 151 28.29 17.46 -58.87
N ALA A 152 27.63 16.42 -59.38
CA ALA A 152 27.52 15.10 -58.78
C ALA A 152 28.89 14.44 -58.57
N VAL A 153 29.21 14.13 -57.32
CA VAL A 153 30.19 13.10 -56.96
C VAL A 153 29.38 11.81 -56.69
N PRO A 154 29.64 10.69 -57.38
CA PRO A 154 28.95 9.44 -57.11
C PRO A 154 29.43 8.92 -55.75
N SER A 155 28.59 9.04 -54.72
CA SER A 155 28.74 8.26 -53.49
C SER A 155 28.17 6.85 -53.74
N PRO A 156 28.84 5.80 -53.23
CA PRO A 156 28.36 4.44 -53.34
C PRO A 156 27.03 4.29 -52.58
N ASP A 157 26.19 3.40 -53.09
CA ASP A 157 24.84 3.10 -52.61
C ASP A 157 24.75 3.04 -51.07
N PRO A 158 23.66 3.54 -50.45
CA PRO A 158 23.40 3.24 -49.05
C PRO A 158 23.19 1.73 -48.95
N VAL A 159 24.17 1.05 -48.35
CA VAL A 159 24.03 -0.34 -47.91
C VAL A 159 22.75 -0.38 -47.09
N ALA A 160 21.74 -1.11 -47.58
CA ALA A 160 20.52 -1.35 -46.85
C ALA A 160 20.91 -1.86 -45.46
N ASP A 161 20.60 -1.10 -44.42
CA ASP A 161 20.68 -1.55 -43.04
C ASP A 161 19.80 -2.79 -42.94
N VAL A 162 20.43 -3.96 -43.04
CA VAL A 162 19.79 -5.23 -42.74
C VAL A 162 19.34 -5.11 -41.29
N PRO A 163 18.04 -5.22 -40.98
CA PRO A 163 17.59 -5.24 -39.60
C PRO A 163 18.32 -6.37 -38.92
N VAL A 164 19.29 -6.04 -38.06
CA VAL A 164 19.95 -7.03 -37.22
C VAL A 164 18.84 -7.58 -36.35
N ALA A 165 18.37 -8.78 -36.70
CA ALA A 165 17.36 -9.49 -35.94
C ALA A 165 17.88 -9.55 -34.51
N GLN A 166 17.22 -8.82 -33.60
CA GLN A 166 17.58 -8.89 -32.19
C GLN A 166 17.52 -10.36 -31.80
N PRO A 167 18.56 -10.91 -31.16
CA PRO A 167 18.54 -12.27 -30.70
C PRO A 167 17.26 -12.48 -29.88
N PRO A 168 16.57 -13.62 -30.05
CA PRO A 168 15.35 -13.88 -29.31
C PRO A 168 15.64 -13.69 -27.81
N PRO A 169 14.72 -13.07 -27.05
CA PRO A 169 14.94 -12.85 -25.64
C PRO A 169 15.32 -14.19 -24.98
N PRO A 170 16.26 -14.18 -24.02
CA PRO A 170 16.68 -15.39 -23.34
C PRO A 170 15.44 -16.14 -22.83
N SER A 171 15.40 -17.45 -23.07
CA SER A 171 14.30 -18.27 -22.58
C SER A 171 14.20 -18.13 -21.07
N PRO A 172 12.98 -17.98 -20.50
CA PRO A 172 12.79 -17.88 -19.06
C PRO A 172 13.53 -19.00 -18.33
N ASP A 173 14.18 -18.70 -17.21
CA ASP A 173 14.69 -19.73 -16.31
C ASP A 173 13.55 -20.75 -16.05
N PRO A 174 13.74 -22.04 -16.35
CA PRO A 174 12.70 -23.05 -16.14
C PRO A 174 12.22 -23.12 -14.68
N ALA A 175 13.00 -22.66 -13.70
CA ALA A 175 12.60 -22.54 -12.31
C ALA A 175 11.56 -21.41 -12.08
N CYS A 176 11.55 -20.39 -12.94
CA CYS A 176 10.62 -19.26 -12.90
C CYS A 176 9.39 -19.49 -13.78
N ALA A 177 9.36 -20.55 -14.58
CA ALA A 177 8.20 -20.91 -15.38
C ALA A 177 7.02 -21.33 -14.49
N LEU A 178 5.82 -20.84 -14.82
CA LEU A 178 4.60 -21.30 -14.17
C LEU A 178 4.35 -22.77 -14.48
N ARG A 179 4.00 -23.55 -13.45
CA ARG A 179 3.58 -24.93 -13.64
C ARG A 179 2.28 -24.99 -14.44
N ARG A 180 2.17 -26.00 -15.31
CA ARG A 180 0.97 -26.23 -16.12
C ARG A 180 -0.24 -26.48 -15.22
N THR A 181 -1.40 -25.97 -15.62
CA THR A 181 -2.66 -26.26 -14.91
C THR A 181 -2.89 -27.78 -14.90
N GLY A 182 -3.09 -28.36 -13.72
CA GLY A 182 -3.31 -29.79 -13.55
C GLY A 182 -2.05 -30.63 -13.34
N SER A 183 -0.84 -30.06 -13.45
CA SER A 183 0.40 -30.82 -13.19
C SER A 183 0.65 -31.10 -11.70
N THR A 184 -0.04 -30.41 -10.80
CA THR A 184 0.04 -30.63 -9.36
C THR A 184 -1.33 -30.44 -8.75
N THR A 185 -1.77 -31.38 -7.90
CA THR A 185 -3.04 -31.28 -7.18
C THR A 185 -2.97 -30.14 -6.16
N PRO A 186 -3.83 -29.11 -6.24
CA PRO A 186 -3.85 -28.03 -5.26
C PRO A 186 -4.24 -28.57 -3.87
N ALA A 187 -3.31 -28.51 -2.93
CA ALA A 187 -3.54 -28.93 -1.55
C ALA A 187 -3.88 -27.72 -0.67
N VAL A 188 -5.04 -27.75 -0.01
CA VAL A 188 -5.41 -26.71 0.96
C VAL A 188 -4.64 -26.96 2.26
N ARG A 189 -3.62 -26.15 2.51
CA ARG A 189 -2.85 -26.19 3.76
C ARG A 189 -3.57 -25.46 4.90
N PRO A 190 -3.71 -26.05 6.09
CA PRO A 190 -4.20 -25.34 7.26
C PRO A 190 -3.18 -24.27 7.71
N ILE A 191 -3.67 -23.19 8.34
CA ILE A 191 -2.83 -22.19 9.01
C ILE A 191 -3.07 -22.36 10.50
N SER A 192 -2.02 -22.19 11.31
CA SER A 192 -2.19 -22.19 12.76
C SER A 192 -3.20 -21.11 13.21
N ARG A 193 -4.02 -21.45 14.21
CA ARG A 193 -5.01 -20.51 14.78
C ARG A 193 -4.35 -19.24 15.33
N PRO A 194 -3.19 -19.31 16.04
CA PRO A 194 -2.51 -18.12 16.53
C PRO A 194 -2.08 -17.15 15.41
N VAL A 195 -1.47 -17.65 14.34
CA VAL A 195 -1.05 -16.81 13.20
C VAL A 195 -2.25 -16.14 12.54
N THR A 196 -3.33 -16.90 12.33
CA THR A 196 -4.58 -16.37 11.76
C THR A 196 -5.16 -15.27 12.65
N ALA A 197 -5.15 -15.46 13.98
CA ALA A 197 -5.67 -14.49 14.94
C ALA A 197 -4.82 -13.20 14.98
N ALA A 198 -3.49 -13.34 14.91
CA ALA A 198 -2.54 -12.23 14.91
C ALA A 198 -2.70 -11.36 13.65
N VAL A 199 -2.71 -11.96 12.46
CA VAL A 199 -2.92 -11.25 11.18
C VAL A 199 -4.29 -10.55 11.16
N ASN A 200 -5.34 -11.26 11.58
CA ASN A 200 -6.69 -10.67 11.66
C ASN A 200 -6.78 -9.52 12.66
N ARG A 201 -5.96 -9.52 13.73
CA ARG A 201 -5.91 -8.40 14.67
C ARG A 201 -5.37 -7.14 14.01
N GLN A 202 -4.28 -7.25 13.24
CA GLN A 202 -3.71 -6.09 12.54
C GLN A 202 -4.65 -5.56 11.46
N TRP A 203 -5.23 -6.44 10.66
CA TRP A 203 -6.24 -6.03 9.67
C TRP A 203 -7.44 -5.33 10.30
N ARG A 204 -7.97 -5.81 11.42
CA ARG A 204 -9.06 -5.10 12.11
C ARG A 204 -8.67 -3.69 12.54
N ARG A 205 -7.41 -3.44 12.90
CA ARG A 205 -6.91 -2.08 13.21
C ARG A 205 -6.90 -1.22 11.96
N ILE A 206 -6.32 -1.73 10.88
CA ILE A 206 -6.26 -1.08 9.57
C ILE A 206 -7.68 -0.75 9.07
N GLU A 207 -8.58 -1.73 9.01
CA GLU A 207 -9.96 -1.55 8.55
C GLU A 207 -10.72 -0.49 9.36
N ARG A 208 -10.61 -0.50 10.69
CA ARG A 208 -11.25 0.51 11.53
C ARG A 208 -10.72 1.90 11.22
N TRP A 209 -9.41 2.02 11.04
CA TRP A 209 -8.79 3.29 10.71
C TRP A 209 -9.21 3.76 9.31
N LEU A 210 -9.18 2.88 8.31
CA LEU A 210 -9.60 3.21 6.94
C LEU A 210 -11.07 3.62 6.88
N LYS A 211 -11.98 2.94 7.59
CA LYS A 211 -13.39 3.34 7.67
C LYS A 211 -13.58 4.77 8.17
N ALA A 212 -12.76 5.18 9.14
CA ALA A 212 -12.87 6.49 9.78
C ALA A 212 -12.18 7.60 8.96
N HIS A 213 -11.06 7.31 8.31
CA HIS A 213 -10.20 8.34 7.71
C HIS A 213 -10.13 8.22 6.18
N ALA A 214 -10.06 7.01 5.63
CA ALA A 214 -9.90 6.74 4.20
C ALA A 214 -10.98 5.80 3.64
N PRO A 215 -12.27 6.19 3.64
CA PRO A 215 -13.38 5.31 3.29
C PRO A 215 -13.36 4.82 1.84
N LYS A 216 -12.79 5.59 0.89
CA LYS A 216 -12.62 5.13 -0.50
C LYS A 216 -11.59 3.99 -0.56
N THR A 217 -10.50 4.09 0.21
CA THR A 217 -9.52 3.01 0.35
C THR A 217 -10.09 1.81 1.10
N TYR A 218 -10.94 2.03 2.11
CA TYR A 218 -11.63 0.90 2.75
C TYR A 218 -12.49 0.12 1.75
N ALA A 219 -13.22 0.81 0.87
CA ALA A 219 -14.09 0.21 -0.13
C ALA A 219 -13.32 -0.54 -1.24
N SER A 220 -12.01 -0.29 -1.41
CA SER A 220 -11.18 -0.93 -2.42
C SER A 220 -10.67 -2.32 -2.01
N LEU A 221 -10.76 -2.66 -0.72
CA LEU A 221 -10.36 -3.97 -0.20
C LEU A 221 -11.25 -5.08 -0.78
N ASN A 222 -10.64 -6.11 -1.35
CA ASN A 222 -11.38 -7.23 -1.89
C ASN A 222 -11.94 -8.13 -0.77
N LYS A 223 -12.96 -8.91 -1.13
CA LYS A 223 -13.44 -10.02 -0.30
C LYS A 223 -12.32 -11.05 -0.04
N PRO A 224 -12.46 -11.89 1.00
CA PRO A 224 -11.59 -13.05 1.23
C PRO A 224 -11.31 -13.86 -0.03
N ALA A 225 -10.07 -14.32 -0.19
CA ALA A 225 -9.75 -15.35 -1.16
C ALA A 225 -10.33 -16.69 -0.70
N GLY A 226 -10.86 -17.48 -1.63
CA GLY A 226 -11.20 -18.88 -1.32
C GLY A 226 -9.92 -19.68 -1.07
N ALA A 227 -9.91 -20.56 -0.07
CA ALA A 227 -8.73 -21.37 0.26
C ALA A 227 -8.21 -22.21 -0.92
N ARG A 228 -9.13 -22.70 -1.77
CA ARG A 228 -8.78 -23.43 -3.00
C ARG A 228 -8.16 -22.53 -4.08
N LEU A 229 -8.51 -21.24 -4.11
CA LEU A 229 -7.87 -20.28 -5.02
C LEU A 229 -6.40 -20.07 -4.63
N VAL A 230 -6.13 -19.90 -3.32
CA VAL A 230 -4.76 -19.75 -2.82
C VAL A 230 -3.95 -21.02 -3.06
N ALA A 231 -4.52 -22.20 -2.78
CA ALA A 231 -3.86 -23.48 -3.07
C ALA A 231 -3.54 -23.66 -4.56
N LYS A 232 -4.41 -23.17 -5.46
CA LYS A 232 -4.15 -23.18 -6.91
C LYS A 232 -3.01 -22.22 -7.27
N ALA A 233 -2.90 -21.07 -6.62
CA ALA A 233 -1.80 -20.15 -6.82
C ALA A 233 -0.46 -20.77 -6.37
N GLU A 234 -0.42 -21.34 -5.16
CA GLU A 234 0.74 -22.08 -4.65
C GLU A 234 1.17 -23.20 -5.61
N ALA A 235 0.21 -23.99 -6.12
CA ALA A 235 0.49 -25.05 -7.09
C ALA A 235 1.01 -24.54 -8.44
N ARG A 236 0.53 -23.38 -8.92
CA ARG A 236 0.98 -22.76 -10.18
C ARG A 236 2.37 -22.16 -10.07
N ILE A 237 2.68 -21.53 -8.93
CA ILE A 237 3.99 -20.96 -8.62
C ILE A 237 4.99 -22.07 -8.29
N GLY A 238 4.54 -23.18 -7.71
CA GLY A 238 5.40 -24.28 -7.29
C GLY A 238 6.13 -24.01 -5.97
N ARG A 239 5.73 -22.98 -5.23
CA ARG A 239 6.25 -22.62 -3.90
C ARG A 239 5.08 -22.39 -2.92
N PRO A 240 5.21 -22.79 -1.65
CA PRO A 240 4.21 -22.47 -0.64
C PRO A 240 4.21 -20.97 -0.32
N VAL A 241 3.03 -20.40 -0.11
CA VAL A 241 2.88 -19.03 0.37
C VAL A 241 3.04 -19.02 1.90
N PRO A 242 3.92 -18.20 2.49
CA PRO A 242 4.09 -18.13 3.95
C PRO A 242 2.76 -17.88 4.69
N ASP A 243 2.63 -18.46 5.88
CA ASP A 243 1.36 -18.53 6.63
C ASP A 243 0.72 -17.17 6.91
N SER A 244 1.53 -16.16 7.21
CA SER A 244 1.07 -14.79 7.47
C SER A 244 0.46 -14.14 6.24
N LEU A 245 1.12 -14.26 5.07
CA LEU A 245 0.58 -13.79 3.79
C LEU A 245 -0.65 -14.62 3.38
N ARG A 246 -0.63 -15.93 3.59
CA ARG A 246 -1.77 -16.80 3.32
C ARG A 246 -3.00 -16.40 4.14
N ALA A 247 -2.81 -16.12 5.44
CA ALA A 247 -3.88 -15.64 6.32
C ALA A 247 -4.41 -14.28 5.86
N SER A 248 -3.52 -13.40 5.37
CA SER A 248 -3.90 -12.10 4.82
C SER A 248 -4.77 -12.24 3.57
N LEU A 249 -4.40 -13.10 2.62
CA LEU A 249 -5.18 -13.39 1.40
C LEU A 249 -6.56 -13.96 1.74
N LEU A 250 -6.65 -14.83 2.75
CA LEU A 250 -7.90 -15.38 3.26
C LEU A 250 -8.78 -14.34 3.97
N ARG A 251 -8.27 -13.14 4.23
CA ARG A 251 -9.05 -12.02 4.73
C ARG A 251 -9.39 -11.02 3.63
N HIS A 252 -8.40 -10.63 2.83
CA HIS A 252 -8.52 -9.74 1.69
C HIS A 252 -7.73 -10.28 0.52
N ASN A 253 -8.41 -10.59 -0.59
CA ASN A 253 -7.76 -11.03 -1.82
C ASN A 253 -7.19 -9.83 -2.61
N GLY A 254 -6.27 -9.08 -1.98
CA GLY A 254 -5.74 -7.82 -2.50
C GLY A 254 -6.72 -6.66 -2.40
N ALA A 255 -6.43 -5.59 -3.13
CA ALA A 255 -7.29 -4.43 -3.31
C ALA A 255 -7.39 -4.06 -4.80
N ARG A 256 -8.33 -3.19 -5.17
CA ARG A 256 -8.54 -2.82 -6.59
C ARG A 256 -9.06 -1.41 -6.77
N GLY A 257 -8.81 -0.85 -7.94
CA GLY A 257 -9.26 0.49 -8.33
C GLY A 257 -8.27 1.58 -7.95
N THR A 258 -8.59 2.81 -8.31
CA THR A 258 -7.70 3.99 -8.14
C THR A 258 -7.42 4.36 -6.69
N ALA A 259 -8.25 3.89 -5.76
CA ALA A 259 -8.04 4.04 -4.32
C ALA A 259 -7.63 2.70 -3.66
N ALA A 260 -6.99 1.78 -4.40
CA ALA A 260 -6.52 0.51 -3.88
C ALA A 260 -5.71 0.71 -2.59
N PHE A 261 -5.91 -0.15 -1.60
CA PHE A 261 -5.06 -0.16 -0.41
C PHE A 261 -3.62 -0.43 -0.81
N GLN A 262 -2.73 0.46 -0.39
CA GLN A 262 -1.30 0.37 -0.60
C GLN A 262 -0.61 0.18 0.74
N LEU A 263 0.41 -0.69 0.75
CA LEU A 263 1.43 -0.75 1.78
C LEU A 263 2.38 0.46 1.64
N PRO A 264 3.26 0.70 2.63
CA PRO A 264 4.29 1.73 2.54
C PRO A 264 5.07 1.71 1.21
N ARG A 265 5.60 2.86 0.80
CA ARG A 265 6.20 3.07 -0.54
C ARG A 265 5.23 2.80 -1.71
N LYS A 266 3.93 3.00 -1.48
CA LYS A 266 2.85 2.95 -2.51
C LYS A 266 2.62 1.58 -3.16
N HIS A 267 3.04 0.50 -2.53
CA HIS A 267 2.85 -0.86 -3.06
C HIS A 267 1.39 -1.34 -2.91
N ALA A 268 0.67 -1.42 -4.02
CA ALA A 268 -0.71 -1.92 -4.04
C ALA A 268 -0.74 -3.43 -3.77
N ILE A 269 -1.54 -3.86 -2.77
CA ILE A 269 -1.61 -5.28 -2.41
C ILE A 269 -2.32 -6.11 -3.50
N MET A 270 -1.69 -7.23 -3.87
CA MET A 270 -2.20 -8.13 -4.88
C MET A 270 -3.03 -9.27 -4.28
N GLY A 271 -4.01 -9.73 -5.05
CA GLY A 271 -4.71 -10.98 -4.76
C GLY A 271 -3.96 -12.19 -5.29
N ALA A 272 -4.43 -13.39 -4.98
CA ALA A 272 -3.80 -14.66 -5.37
C ALA A 272 -3.59 -14.82 -6.90
N ARG A 273 -4.38 -14.12 -7.73
CA ARG A 273 -4.14 -14.09 -9.19
C ARG A 273 -2.95 -13.20 -9.58
N GLY A 274 -2.77 -12.08 -8.88
CA GLY A 274 -1.62 -11.19 -9.07
C GLY A 274 -0.30 -11.88 -8.74
N LEU A 275 -0.28 -12.63 -7.63
CA LEU A 275 0.85 -13.51 -7.26
C LEU A 275 1.29 -14.41 -8.43
N VAL A 276 0.33 -15.03 -9.12
CA VAL A 276 0.60 -15.95 -10.23
C VAL A 276 1.00 -15.21 -11.51
N SER A 277 0.37 -14.07 -11.82
CA SER A 277 0.67 -13.33 -13.05
C SER A 277 2.04 -12.68 -13.02
N SER A 278 2.47 -12.17 -11.86
CA SER A 278 3.75 -11.49 -11.70
C SER A 278 4.91 -12.45 -11.42
N TRP A 279 4.64 -13.71 -11.09
CA TRP A 279 5.67 -14.68 -10.74
C TRP A 279 6.81 -14.84 -11.77
N PRO A 280 6.55 -15.02 -13.08
CA PRO A 280 7.64 -15.25 -14.04
C PRO A 280 8.66 -14.11 -14.09
N GLU A 281 8.17 -12.88 -14.05
CA GLU A 281 8.98 -11.67 -14.07
C GLU A 281 9.75 -11.50 -12.76
N VAL A 282 9.05 -11.55 -11.63
CA VAL A 282 9.68 -11.28 -10.32
C VAL A 282 10.66 -12.39 -9.92
N CYS A 283 10.40 -13.64 -10.32
CA CYS A 283 11.35 -14.72 -10.11
C CYS A 283 12.66 -14.51 -10.91
N GLN A 284 12.58 -13.92 -12.11
CA GLN A 284 13.77 -13.59 -12.91
C GLN A 284 14.59 -12.45 -12.31
N MET A 285 13.95 -11.54 -11.57
CA MET A 285 14.62 -10.52 -10.73
C MET A 285 15.29 -11.13 -9.48
N GLY A 286 15.50 -12.45 -9.44
CA GLY A 286 16.04 -13.16 -8.27
C GLY A 286 15.12 -13.17 -7.06
N GLY A 287 13.83 -12.88 -7.26
CA GLY A 287 12.88 -12.52 -6.23
C GLY A 287 12.15 -13.69 -5.56
N GLY A 288 11.43 -13.33 -4.48
CA GLY A 288 10.49 -14.19 -3.76
C GLY A 288 9.09 -14.19 -4.38
N ILE A 289 8.10 -14.70 -3.66
CA ILE A 289 6.70 -14.70 -4.12
C ILE A 289 6.18 -13.25 -4.05
N PRO A 290 5.77 -12.62 -5.17
CA PRO A 290 5.33 -11.23 -5.18
C PRO A 290 3.94 -11.08 -4.58
N PHE A 291 3.73 -10.09 -3.72
CA PHE A 291 2.42 -9.85 -3.09
C PHE A 291 1.94 -8.41 -3.13
N ALA A 292 2.79 -7.46 -3.53
CA ALA A 292 2.37 -6.10 -3.83
C ALA A 292 3.27 -5.51 -4.93
N TYR A 293 2.76 -4.51 -5.65
CA TYR A 293 3.46 -3.85 -6.77
C TYR A 293 3.32 -2.34 -6.66
N SER A 294 4.39 -1.60 -6.95
CA SER A 294 4.35 -0.14 -7.08
C SER A 294 4.59 0.27 -8.53
N SER A 295 3.61 0.93 -9.15
CA SER A 295 3.81 1.51 -10.48
C SER A 295 4.73 2.72 -10.48
N ASP A 296 4.91 3.37 -9.32
CA ASP A 296 5.72 4.58 -9.20
C ASP A 296 7.22 4.28 -9.19
N TYR A 297 7.58 3.11 -8.67
CA TYR A 297 8.97 2.65 -8.54
C TYR A 297 9.28 1.45 -9.43
N ASP A 298 8.26 0.90 -10.10
CA ASP A 298 8.36 -0.32 -10.92
C ASP A 298 8.97 -1.51 -10.17
N ASP A 299 8.67 -1.62 -8.88
CA ASP A 299 9.17 -2.64 -7.96
C ASP A 299 8.04 -3.46 -7.32
N TYR A 300 8.44 -4.60 -6.76
CA TYR A 300 7.56 -5.53 -6.08
C TYR A 300 7.96 -5.71 -4.63
N LEU A 301 6.97 -5.79 -3.73
CA LEU A 301 7.21 -6.44 -2.46
C LEU A 301 7.06 -7.94 -2.64
N VAL A 302 8.09 -8.66 -2.21
CA VAL A 302 8.22 -10.11 -2.32
C VAL A 302 8.37 -10.75 -0.96
N THR A 303 7.98 -12.01 -0.84
CA THR A 303 8.23 -12.81 0.35
C THR A 303 9.03 -14.06 0.05
N ASN A 304 10.01 -14.35 0.89
CA ASN A 304 10.78 -15.58 0.82
C ASN A 304 9.90 -16.77 1.24
N SER A 305 9.72 -17.74 0.35
CA SER A 305 8.88 -18.91 0.64
C SER A 305 9.41 -19.80 1.78
N ALA A 306 10.72 -19.74 2.08
CA ALA A 306 11.36 -20.55 3.10
C ALA A 306 11.40 -19.84 4.48
N THR A 307 11.83 -18.58 4.51
CA THR A 307 11.97 -17.82 5.77
C THR A 307 10.69 -17.06 6.15
N GLY A 308 9.84 -16.76 5.16
CA GLY A 308 8.71 -15.86 5.32
C GLY A 308 9.09 -14.38 5.32
N GLY A 309 10.39 -14.06 5.25
CA GLY A 309 10.91 -12.70 5.20
C GLY A 309 10.39 -11.92 4.00
N VAL A 310 10.42 -10.60 4.09
CA VAL A 310 9.83 -9.69 3.10
C VAL A 310 10.82 -8.58 2.77
N GLY A 311 10.94 -8.29 1.48
CA GLY A 311 11.74 -7.19 0.96
C GLY A 311 11.25 -6.72 -0.41
N SER A 312 12.07 -5.90 -1.07
CA SER A 312 11.80 -5.33 -2.38
C SER A 312 12.57 -6.07 -3.47
N ALA A 313 11.90 -6.42 -4.57
CA ALA A 313 12.53 -6.90 -5.79
C ALA A 313 12.31 -5.88 -6.91
N ASP A 314 13.40 -5.47 -7.55
CA ASP A 314 13.43 -4.56 -8.69
C ASP A 314 14.33 -5.15 -9.80
N GLY A 315 14.31 -4.52 -10.98
CA GLY A 315 15.11 -4.98 -12.12
C GLY A 315 16.61 -4.75 -11.98
N ASP A 316 17.06 -3.99 -10.98
CA ASP A 316 18.46 -3.58 -10.84
C ASP A 316 19.27 -4.60 -10.02
N LEU A 317 18.62 -5.36 -9.13
CA LEU A 317 19.27 -6.33 -8.26
C LEU A 317 18.81 -7.77 -8.53
N PRO A 318 19.73 -8.75 -8.62
CA PRO A 318 19.40 -10.15 -8.85
C PRO A 318 19.02 -10.90 -7.56
N TYR A 319 18.69 -10.20 -6.47
CA TYR A 319 18.19 -10.75 -5.22
C TYR A 319 17.54 -9.64 -4.38
N PHE A 320 16.72 -10.01 -3.39
CA PHE A 320 16.17 -9.09 -2.39
C PHE A 320 16.68 -9.44 -0.99
N GLU A 321 16.77 -8.44 -0.13
CA GLU A 321 17.07 -8.60 1.29
C GLU A 321 15.79 -8.60 2.13
N ASP A 322 15.77 -9.38 3.21
CA ASP A 322 14.65 -9.41 4.15
C ASP A 322 14.65 -8.12 5.00
N GLU A 323 14.02 -7.05 4.48
CA GLU A 323 13.74 -5.80 5.21
C GLU A 323 12.86 -6.04 6.44
N TRP A 324 12.01 -7.08 6.37
CA TRP A 324 11.08 -7.48 7.42
C TRP A 324 11.18 -8.97 7.68
N SER A 325 11.09 -9.36 8.95
CA SER A 325 11.10 -10.77 9.34
C SER A 325 9.90 -11.57 8.82
N SER A 326 8.78 -10.91 8.52
CA SER A 326 7.63 -11.53 7.87
C SER A 326 6.62 -10.54 7.31
N TYR A 327 5.69 -11.02 6.49
CA TYR A 327 4.49 -10.25 6.11
C TYR A 327 3.68 -9.77 7.33
N TYR A 328 3.65 -10.54 8.42
CA TYR A 328 2.99 -10.09 9.66
C TYR A 328 3.68 -8.88 10.27
N ALA A 329 5.02 -8.85 10.28
CA ALA A 329 5.78 -7.72 10.79
C ALA A 329 5.48 -6.45 9.97
N LEU A 330 5.49 -6.56 8.64
CA LEU A 330 5.11 -5.45 7.73
C LEU A 330 3.69 -4.97 7.98
N LEU A 331 2.73 -5.90 8.09
CA LEU A 331 1.34 -5.55 8.34
C LEU A 331 1.14 -4.89 9.71
N LYS A 332 1.85 -5.36 10.75
CA LYS A 332 1.80 -4.80 12.10
C LYS A 332 2.31 -3.36 12.09
N ALA A 333 3.49 -3.10 11.54
CA ALA A 333 4.02 -1.75 11.51
C ALA A 333 3.19 -0.81 10.63
N THR A 334 2.62 -1.32 9.53
CA THR A 334 1.62 -0.56 8.76
C THR A 334 0.43 -0.16 9.65
N ALA A 335 -0.09 -1.08 10.47
CA ALA A 335 -1.18 -0.78 11.40
C ALA A 335 -0.78 0.21 12.50
N ASP A 336 0.46 0.14 12.99
CA ASP A 336 1.02 1.07 13.98
C ASP A 336 1.17 2.48 13.36
N ALA A 337 1.73 2.57 12.16
CA ALA A 337 1.88 3.82 11.39
C ALA A 337 0.55 4.52 11.14
N LEU A 338 -0.49 3.79 10.71
CA LEU A 338 -1.81 4.38 10.53
C LEU A 338 -2.37 4.93 11.84
N ALA A 339 -2.17 4.22 12.95
CA ALA A 339 -2.68 4.64 14.26
C ALA A 339 -1.94 5.87 14.82
N GLU A 340 -0.63 5.97 14.60
CA GLU A 340 0.25 6.93 15.27
C GLU A 340 0.74 8.06 14.36
N GLY A 341 0.64 7.89 13.04
CA GLY A 341 1.20 8.79 12.04
C GLY A 341 2.72 8.66 11.85
N GLY A 342 3.33 7.57 12.33
CA GLY A 342 4.76 7.32 12.24
C GLY A 342 5.22 6.81 10.86
N PRO A 343 6.52 6.93 10.53
CA PRO A 343 7.05 6.44 9.26
C PRO A 343 7.22 4.92 9.24
N VAL A 344 7.05 4.32 8.06
CA VAL A 344 7.39 2.91 7.78
C VAL A 344 8.06 2.84 6.42
N GLY A 345 9.25 2.24 6.34
CA GLY A 345 10.02 2.19 5.10
C GLY A 345 10.29 3.58 4.50
N GLY A 346 10.49 4.58 5.36
CA GLY A 346 10.70 5.98 4.96
C GLY A 346 9.43 6.77 4.59
N SER A 347 8.25 6.13 4.52
CA SER A 347 7.00 6.81 4.16
C SER A 347 6.06 7.02 5.34
N VAL A 348 5.31 8.12 5.34
CA VAL A 348 4.25 8.40 6.32
C VAL A 348 2.85 8.30 5.69
N PRO A 349 1.83 7.84 6.43
CA PRO A 349 0.48 7.77 5.92
C PRO A 349 -0.17 9.15 5.87
N VAL A 350 -0.72 9.52 4.72
CA VAL A 350 -1.51 10.74 4.55
C VAL A 350 -2.87 10.42 3.97
N VAL A 351 -3.85 11.29 4.22
CA VAL A 351 -5.22 11.09 3.72
C VAL A 351 -5.63 12.30 2.89
N GLY A 352 -5.97 12.05 1.63
CA GLY A 352 -6.53 13.02 0.70
C GLY A 352 -7.87 12.54 0.17
N GLU A 353 -8.92 13.36 0.27
CA GLU A 353 -10.25 13.05 -0.29
C GLU A 353 -10.84 11.66 0.07
N GLY A 354 -10.50 11.15 1.26
CA GLY A 354 -10.91 9.82 1.73
C GLY A 354 -10.12 8.65 1.13
N VAL A 355 -8.94 8.92 0.57
CA VAL A 355 -7.96 7.95 0.05
C VAL A 355 -6.71 8.01 0.95
N LEU A 356 -6.20 6.84 1.33
CA LEU A 356 -4.89 6.69 1.97
C LEU A 356 -3.80 6.77 0.90
N GLU A 357 -2.80 7.60 1.12
CA GLU A 357 -1.57 7.69 0.34
C GLU A 357 -0.35 7.56 1.27
N TRP A 358 0.81 7.27 0.69
CA TRP A 358 2.10 7.24 1.39
C TRP A 358 3.03 8.30 0.77
N LYS A 359 3.65 9.11 1.62
CA LYS A 359 4.57 10.19 1.22
C LYS A 359 5.92 10.07 1.88
#